data_AF-A0A9D4TWY6-F1
#
_entry.id   AF-A0A9D4TWY6-F1
#
_cell.length_a   1.000
_cell.length_b   1.000
_cell.length_c   1.000
_cell.angle_alpha   90.00
_cell.angle_beta   90.00
_cell.angle_gamma   90.00
#
_symmetry.space_group_name_H-M   'P 1'
#
loop_
_entity.id
_entity.type
_entity.pdbx_description
1 polymer ?
#
loop_
_entity_poly.entity_id
_entity_poly.type
_entity_poly.pdbx_seq_one_letter_code
_entity_poly.pdbx_strand_id
1 'polypeptide(L)'
;MGAASVCTTALAIASRTPRSMRLPSHQHHGIAASQHWAGRRHRHGGGTVVAKRSHVVRVVAIGFDLGAQTDNQSAEKAAEALTRGAASLLLYSSSLKSKQAQAFLGVLSLLQKGNPLLLIQQHGELCRLLAADGYTSWEDCLLDQIIKGSDNALARAAATGKPTAHLLAAAAHDLDVLQQLAVSEHTLALWVKETSYGVTEEWLQAANSMTRPAASGGNGTSNGAVTGAVPESLLDSGAPPPPALLKPLSEAQRAALRAHLAAQPKWSQNVDLLARYHGAHGFGLVSQHSVLTWVGKLQAQDVLKGAHRLEAAASHMHISANNAAYDVLVEGLTAFLQQDLSQSAAPPHVALCGCPAARWLMTCLVLQGGLESAVPAELAAAAAGLRVLLLPATQISSLPELAWSLSQQPRARFVVIVNGLESGNSTADHAAMLSGFDGFSWPSNAMLLAGFASKAPIALFNVFASFTEVDEDEE
;
A
#
# COMPACT_ATOMS: atom_id res chain seq x y z
N MET A 1 45.57 -64.99 5.04
CA MET A 1 45.26 -65.52 3.69
C MET A 1 44.06 -64.75 3.18
N GLY A 2 44.05 -63.93 2.13
CA GLY A 2 45.05 -63.41 1.20
C GLY A 2 44.32 -62.43 0.26
N ALA A 3 44.96 -61.30 -0.05
CA ALA A 3 44.86 -60.39 -1.20
C ALA A 3 43.50 -60.24 -1.96
N ALA A 4 42.85 -59.07 -1.95
CA ALA A 4 43.11 -57.86 -2.77
C ALA A 4 42.54 -57.89 -4.20
N SER A 5 41.69 -56.92 -4.54
CA SER A 5 41.75 -56.23 -5.83
C SER A 5 41.00 -54.89 -5.78
N VAL A 6 41.77 -53.84 -6.01
CA VAL A 6 41.40 -52.44 -6.19
C VAL A 6 41.12 -52.22 -7.68
N CYS A 7 40.08 -51.47 -8.04
CA CYS A 7 40.03 -50.84 -9.36
C CYS A 7 39.56 -49.38 -9.26
N THR A 8 40.57 -48.52 -9.34
CA THR A 8 40.52 -47.08 -9.52
C THR A 8 40.27 -46.79 -11.01
N THR A 9 39.37 -45.88 -11.36
CA THR A 9 39.49 -45.17 -12.65
C THR A 9 39.04 -43.73 -12.50
N ALA A 10 39.97 -42.84 -12.81
CA ALA A 10 39.86 -41.40 -12.75
C ALA A 10 39.44 -40.80 -14.10
N LEU A 11 38.78 -39.65 -14.00
CA LEU A 11 38.83 -38.46 -14.85
C LEU A 11 38.97 -38.62 -16.39
N ALA A 12 37.91 -38.20 -17.08
CA ALA A 12 38.00 -37.44 -18.32
C ALA A 12 36.93 -36.34 -18.31
N ILE A 13 37.29 -35.14 -17.83
CA ILE A 13 36.46 -33.93 -17.96
C ILE A 13 36.78 -33.32 -19.33
N ALA A 14 35.89 -33.50 -20.28
CA ALA A 14 35.89 -32.76 -21.54
C ALA A 14 35.06 -31.48 -21.36
N SER A 15 35.76 -30.34 -21.36
CA SER A 15 35.19 -29.01 -21.48
C SER A 15 34.32 -28.89 -22.73
N ARG A 16 33.00 -28.71 -22.56
CA ARG A 16 32.11 -28.22 -23.62
C ARG A 16 31.63 -26.82 -23.28
N THR A 17 32.01 -25.90 -24.15
CA THR A 17 31.61 -24.49 -24.20
C THR A 17 30.09 -24.33 -24.32
N PRO A 18 29.48 -23.30 -23.71
CA PRO A 18 28.07 -23.01 -23.91
C PRO A 18 27.86 -22.33 -25.27
N ARG A 19 26.98 -22.97 -26.06
CA ARG A 19 26.47 -22.47 -27.34
C ARG A 19 25.47 -21.36 -27.05
N SER A 20 25.84 -20.14 -27.41
CA SER A 20 25.00 -18.94 -27.42
C SER A 20 23.69 -19.20 -28.18
N MET A 21 22.56 -19.16 -27.48
CA MET A 21 21.24 -19.05 -28.11
C MET A 21 20.98 -17.58 -28.45
N ARG A 22 20.87 -17.33 -29.76
CA ARG A 22 20.40 -16.07 -30.33
C ARG A 22 18.91 -15.89 -30.03
N LEU A 23 18.56 -14.77 -29.41
CA LEU A 23 17.20 -14.24 -29.40
C LEU A 23 16.93 -13.49 -30.74
N PRO A 24 15.70 -13.53 -31.27
CA PRO A 24 15.32 -12.78 -32.45
C PRO A 24 15.19 -11.29 -32.14
N SER A 25 15.97 -10.49 -32.85
CA SER A 25 15.91 -9.02 -32.86
C SER A 25 14.68 -8.55 -33.64
N HIS A 26 13.74 -7.91 -32.95
CA HIS A 26 12.73 -7.06 -33.59
C HIS A 26 13.39 -5.75 -34.05
N GLN A 27 13.34 -5.51 -35.36
CA GLN A 27 13.72 -4.25 -36.00
C GLN A 27 12.72 -3.15 -35.63
N HIS A 28 13.22 -2.05 -35.06
CA HIS A 28 12.56 -0.75 -35.19
C HIS A 28 13.42 0.16 -36.07
N HIS A 29 12.76 0.71 -37.08
CA HIS A 29 13.29 1.71 -38.00
C HIS A 29 13.67 3.01 -37.28
N GLY A 30 14.69 3.67 -37.82
CA GLY A 30 15.41 4.76 -37.19
C GLY A 30 14.68 6.09 -37.11
N ILE A 31 15.38 7.07 -36.54
CA ILE A 31 15.78 8.32 -37.20
C ILE A 31 16.99 8.84 -36.40
N ALA A 32 18.09 9.05 -37.11
CA ALA A 32 19.28 9.71 -36.61
C ALA A 32 19.18 11.22 -36.88
N ALA A 33 19.58 12.03 -35.92
CA ALA A 33 20.11 13.37 -36.17
C ALA A 33 21.04 13.78 -35.03
N SER A 34 22.33 13.58 -35.26
CA SER A 34 23.41 14.22 -34.53
C SER A 34 23.63 15.61 -35.13
N GLN A 35 23.68 16.66 -34.29
CA GLN A 35 24.45 17.86 -34.62
C GLN A 35 25.20 18.37 -33.38
N HIS A 36 26.52 18.18 -33.46
CA HIS A 36 27.57 18.95 -32.79
C HIS A 36 27.31 20.46 -32.85
N TRP A 37 27.45 21.14 -31.71
CA TRP A 37 27.91 22.54 -31.68
C TRP A 37 28.91 22.74 -30.55
N ALA A 38 30.19 22.80 -30.92
CA ALA A 38 31.24 23.42 -30.13
C ALA A 38 31.40 24.86 -30.63
N GLY A 39 31.39 25.84 -29.71
CA GLY A 39 31.44 27.24 -30.11
C GLY A 39 31.76 28.21 -28.97
N ARG A 40 33.06 28.35 -28.69
CA ARG A 40 33.77 29.64 -28.55
C ARG A 40 33.34 30.61 -27.42
N ARG A 41 34.16 30.63 -26.36
CA ARG A 41 34.27 31.73 -25.38
C ARG A 41 34.93 32.95 -26.02
N HIS A 42 34.36 34.14 -25.82
CA HIS A 42 35.11 35.41 -25.79
C HIS A 42 34.44 36.44 -24.86
N ARG A 43 35.30 37.38 -24.46
CA ARG A 43 35.32 38.31 -23.31
C ARG A 43 34.37 39.53 -23.38
N HIS A 44 34.17 40.08 -22.18
CA HIS A 44 34.03 41.48 -21.74
C HIS A 44 33.00 42.41 -22.40
N GLY A 45 32.17 43.00 -21.53
CA GLY A 45 31.42 44.22 -21.79
C GLY A 45 30.58 44.60 -20.57
N GLY A 46 31.20 45.18 -19.54
CA GLY A 46 30.49 45.79 -18.41
C GLY A 46 29.83 47.08 -18.86
N GLY A 47 28.51 47.03 -19.07
CA GLY A 47 27.67 48.20 -19.35
C GLY A 47 26.66 48.39 -18.23
N THR A 48 26.83 49.44 -17.43
CA THR A 48 25.83 49.94 -16.49
C THR A 48 24.59 50.41 -17.25
N VAL A 49 23.48 49.68 -17.14
CA VAL A 49 22.18 50.08 -17.67
C VAL A 49 21.42 50.88 -16.61
N VAL A 50 21.23 52.16 -16.90
CA VAL A 50 20.38 53.09 -16.16
C VAL A 50 18.93 52.64 -16.27
N ALA A 51 18.28 52.45 -15.11
CA ALA A 51 16.88 52.09 -15.01
C ALA A 51 15.98 53.22 -15.54
N LYS A 52 15.43 53.07 -16.74
CA LYS A 52 14.27 53.83 -17.20
C LYS A 52 13.02 53.26 -16.54
N ARG A 53 12.47 53.99 -15.56
CA ARG A 53 11.11 53.79 -15.06
C ARG A 53 10.13 54.11 -16.18
N SER A 54 9.57 53.10 -16.83
CA SER A 54 8.37 53.25 -17.65
C SER A 54 7.17 53.34 -16.70
N HIS A 55 6.63 54.55 -16.55
CA HIS A 55 5.29 54.70 -16.00
C HIS A 55 4.31 54.13 -17.03
N VAL A 56 3.81 52.93 -16.76
CA VAL A 56 2.64 52.38 -17.46
C VAL A 56 1.45 53.19 -16.98
N VAL A 57 1.06 54.18 -17.78
CA VAL A 57 -0.21 54.89 -17.62
C VAL A 57 -1.31 53.91 -18.03
N ARG A 58 -2.00 53.32 -17.05
CA ARG A 58 -3.26 52.60 -17.29
C ARG A 58 -4.32 53.64 -17.62
N VAL A 59 -4.62 53.80 -18.90
CA VAL A 59 -5.79 54.54 -19.35
C VAL A 59 -7.01 53.68 -19.03
N VAL A 60 -7.68 53.99 -17.92
CA VAL A 60 -9.01 53.45 -17.62
C VAL A 60 -9.98 54.26 -18.46
N ALA A 61 -10.43 53.69 -19.58
CA ALA A 61 -11.53 54.26 -20.33
C ALA A 61 -12.79 54.21 -19.46
N ILE A 62 -13.40 55.39 -19.27
CA ILE A 62 -14.67 55.55 -18.57
C ILE A 62 -15.77 55.05 -19.51
N GLY A 63 -16.46 53.98 -19.12
CA GLY A 63 -17.72 53.54 -19.73
C GLY A 63 -17.66 52.13 -20.31
N PHE A 64 -18.45 51.23 -19.69
CA PHE A 64 -18.60 49.79 -19.94
C PHE A 64 -17.60 48.89 -19.17
N ASP A 65 -17.77 48.89 -17.85
CA ASP A 65 -17.35 47.76 -17.02
C ASP A 65 -18.42 46.65 -17.15
N LEU A 66 -18.15 45.63 -17.97
CA LEU A 66 -18.91 44.38 -18.01
C LEU A 66 -18.52 43.58 -16.77
N GLY A 67 -18.99 44.01 -15.61
CA GLY A 67 -18.58 43.59 -14.26
C GLY A 67 -18.92 42.15 -13.84
N ALA A 68 -18.66 41.16 -14.71
CA ALA A 68 -18.82 39.73 -14.40
C ALA A 68 -17.59 38.87 -14.79
N GLN A 69 -16.55 39.46 -15.38
CA GLN A 69 -15.39 38.70 -15.91
C GLN A 69 -14.22 38.52 -14.94
N THR A 70 -14.19 39.22 -13.80
CA THR A 70 -13.07 39.14 -12.85
C THR A 70 -13.06 37.84 -12.03
N ASP A 71 -14.23 37.29 -11.75
CA ASP A 71 -14.36 36.18 -10.80
C ASP A 71 -13.96 34.86 -11.46
N ASN A 72 -14.35 34.65 -12.73
CA ASN A 72 -13.95 33.46 -13.51
C ASN A 72 -12.43 33.42 -13.77
N GLN A 73 -11.78 34.57 -13.95
CA GLN A 73 -10.31 34.63 -14.06
C GLN A 73 -9.61 34.20 -12.77
N SER A 74 -10.28 34.32 -11.62
CA SER A 74 -9.74 33.86 -10.35
C SER A 74 -9.76 32.33 -10.25
N ALA A 75 -10.85 31.68 -10.67
CA ALA A 75 -11.00 30.23 -10.67
C ALA A 75 -10.04 29.55 -11.67
N GLU A 76 -9.94 30.07 -12.91
CA GLU A 76 -8.99 29.58 -13.92
C GLU A 76 -7.55 29.67 -13.39
N LYS A 77 -7.16 30.82 -12.85
CA LYS A 77 -5.81 31.04 -12.33
C LYS A 77 -5.50 30.18 -11.10
N ALA A 78 -6.49 29.99 -10.22
CA ALA A 78 -6.37 29.10 -9.07
C ALA A 78 -6.19 27.64 -9.55
N ALA A 79 -7.01 27.17 -10.48
CA ALA A 79 -6.92 25.83 -11.04
C ALA A 79 -5.58 25.58 -11.76
N GLU A 80 -5.05 26.58 -12.47
CA GLU A 80 -3.72 26.51 -13.08
C GLU A 80 -2.61 26.39 -12.02
N ALA A 81 -2.67 27.20 -10.96
CA ALA A 81 -1.71 27.15 -9.86
C ALA A 81 -1.74 25.80 -9.14
N LEU A 82 -2.93 25.27 -8.86
CA LEU A 82 -3.12 23.95 -8.24
C LEU A 82 -2.59 22.83 -9.14
N THR A 83 -2.87 22.88 -10.44
CA THR A 83 -2.36 21.89 -11.40
C THR A 83 -0.83 21.90 -11.44
N ARG A 84 -0.22 23.08 -11.40
CA ARG A 84 1.25 23.23 -11.30
C ARG A 84 1.79 22.65 -9.99
N GLY A 85 1.10 22.88 -8.87
CA GLY A 85 1.44 22.30 -7.57
C GLY A 85 1.36 20.77 -7.58
N ALA A 86 0.29 20.20 -8.13
CA ALA A 86 0.15 18.76 -8.29
C ALA A 86 1.31 18.15 -9.10
N ALA A 87 1.77 18.84 -10.15
CA ALA A 87 2.91 18.43 -10.96
C ALA A 87 4.27 18.60 -10.27
N SER A 88 4.37 19.43 -9.22
CA SER A 88 5.62 19.65 -8.48
C SER A 88 5.83 18.68 -7.32
N LEU A 89 4.87 17.81 -7.02
CA LEU A 89 4.98 16.80 -5.96
C LEU A 89 6.12 15.82 -6.24
N LEU A 90 6.95 15.57 -5.22
CA LEU A 90 8.13 14.72 -5.31
C LEU A 90 7.86 13.30 -4.80
N LEU A 91 7.39 13.17 -3.57
CA LEU A 91 7.19 11.92 -2.84
C LEU A 91 5.73 11.45 -2.86
N TYR A 92 4.78 12.38 -2.84
CA TYR A 92 3.35 12.08 -2.72
C TYR A 92 2.59 12.14 -4.04
N SER A 93 3.29 12.15 -5.19
CA SER A 93 2.66 12.11 -6.52
C SER A 93 1.78 10.86 -6.73
N SER A 94 2.08 9.75 -6.05
CA SER A 94 1.26 8.54 -6.05
C SER A 94 -0.12 8.73 -5.41
N SER A 95 -0.25 9.63 -4.44
CA SER A 95 -1.54 9.97 -3.80
C SER A 95 -2.54 10.53 -4.80
N LEU A 96 -2.04 11.12 -5.90
CA LEU A 96 -2.86 11.66 -6.98
C LEU A 96 -3.21 10.63 -8.06
N LYS A 97 -2.81 9.36 -7.94
CA LYS A 97 -3.13 8.30 -8.92
C LYS A 97 -4.47 7.60 -8.67
N SER A 98 -5.15 7.89 -7.56
CA SER A 98 -6.48 7.33 -7.28
C SER A 98 -7.51 7.83 -8.29
N LYS A 99 -8.62 7.09 -8.46
CA LYS A 99 -9.68 7.48 -9.39
C LYS A 99 -10.29 8.83 -8.99
N GLN A 100 -10.46 9.06 -7.70
CA GLN A 100 -10.94 10.31 -7.11
C GLN A 100 -9.99 11.46 -7.45
N ALA A 101 -8.69 11.28 -7.24
CA ALA A 101 -7.70 12.31 -7.54
C ALA A 101 -7.64 12.64 -9.03
N GLN A 102 -7.72 11.63 -9.89
CA GLN A 102 -7.79 11.84 -11.34
C GLN A 102 -9.08 12.57 -11.74
N ALA A 103 -10.20 12.27 -11.08
CA ALA A 103 -11.44 13.00 -11.29
C ALA A 103 -11.30 14.49 -10.92
N PHE A 104 -10.72 14.77 -9.75
CA PHE A 104 -10.41 16.11 -9.26
C PHE A 104 -9.46 16.88 -10.19
N LEU A 105 -8.34 16.28 -10.62
CA LEU A 105 -7.44 16.89 -11.59
C LEU A 105 -8.13 17.14 -12.94
N GLY A 106 -9.07 16.28 -13.34
CA GLY A 106 -9.93 16.51 -14.49
C GLY A 106 -10.80 17.76 -14.35
N VAL A 107 -11.36 18.01 -13.16
CA VAL A 107 -12.11 19.25 -12.87
C VAL A 107 -11.18 20.47 -12.99
N LEU A 108 -9.99 20.44 -12.39
CA LEU A 108 -9.02 21.54 -12.47
C LEU A 108 -8.58 21.83 -13.93
N SER A 109 -8.41 20.79 -14.74
CA SER A 109 -8.08 20.93 -16.16
C SER A 109 -9.22 21.58 -16.95
N LEU A 110 -10.47 21.17 -16.69
CA LEU A 110 -11.65 21.72 -17.35
C LEU A 110 -11.98 23.16 -16.89
N LEU A 111 -11.63 23.52 -15.65
CA LEU A 111 -11.72 24.91 -15.18
C LEU A 111 -10.76 25.84 -15.91
N GLN A 112 -9.63 25.34 -16.40
CA GLN A 112 -8.68 26.16 -17.15
C GLN A 112 -9.22 26.50 -18.53
N LYS A 113 -9.49 25.48 -19.36
CA LYS A 113 -9.89 25.66 -20.77
C LYS A 113 -10.80 24.53 -21.25
N GLY A 114 -11.91 24.30 -20.55
CA GLY A 114 -12.82 23.19 -20.78
C GLY A 114 -14.19 23.55 -21.33
N ASN A 115 -14.92 22.52 -21.77
CA ASN A 115 -16.35 22.62 -22.06
C ASN A 115 -17.12 22.63 -20.73
N PRO A 116 -18.00 23.63 -20.47
CA PRO A 116 -18.74 23.74 -19.22
C PRO A 116 -19.66 22.53 -18.92
N LEU A 117 -20.18 21.86 -19.95
CA LEU A 117 -20.97 20.64 -19.75
C LEU A 117 -20.10 19.48 -19.23
N LEU A 118 -18.90 19.32 -19.81
CA LEU A 118 -17.94 18.31 -19.34
C LEU A 118 -17.45 18.63 -17.92
N LEU A 119 -17.32 19.92 -17.57
CA LEU A 119 -16.92 20.35 -16.24
C LEU A 119 -17.94 19.89 -15.18
N ILE A 120 -19.24 20.10 -15.42
CA ILE A 120 -20.31 19.63 -14.52
C ILE A 120 -20.29 18.09 -14.43
N GLN A 121 -20.15 17.38 -15.56
CA GLN A 121 -20.08 15.93 -15.58
C GLN A 121 -18.89 15.40 -14.76
N GLN A 122 -17.72 16.01 -14.94
CA GLN A 122 -16.49 15.62 -14.25
C GLN A 122 -16.58 15.89 -12.73
N HIS A 123 -17.20 17.00 -12.33
CA HIS A 123 -17.50 17.28 -10.93
C HIS A 123 -18.46 16.23 -10.34
N GLY A 124 -19.53 15.89 -11.06
CA GLY A 124 -20.45 14.83 -10.65
C GLY A 124 -19.76 13.47 -10.49
N GLU A 125 -18.83 13.13 -11.39
CA GLU A 125 -18.02 11.92 -11.29
C GLU A 125 -17.11 11.92 -10.05
N LEU A 126 -16.48 13.05 -9.72
CA LEU A 126 -15.72 13.19 -8.48
C LEU A 126 -16.59 12.90 -7.24
N CYS A 127 -17.75 13.55 -7.12
CA CYS A 127 -18.66 13.32 -5.99
C CYS A 127 -19.12 11.85 -5.91
N ARG A 128 -19.45 11.23 -7.05
CA ARG A 128 -19.84 9.83 -7.13
C ARG A 128 -18.73 8.89 -6.65
N LEU A 129 -17.48 9.15 -7.04
CA LEU A 129 -16.32 8.34 -6.64
C LEU A 129 -15.95 8.53 -5.16
N LEU A 130 -16.14 9.72 -4.60
CA LEU A 130 -15.96 9.95 -3.16
C LEU A 130 -17.01 9.18 -2.36
N ALA A 131 -18.29 9.29 -2.75
CA ALA A 131 -19.39 8.58 -2.09
C ALA A 131 -19.27 7.05 -2.21
N ALA A 132 -18.86 6.54 -3.37
CA ALA A 132 -18.70 5.10 -3.61
C ALA A 132 -17.64 4.45 -2.69
N ASP A 133 -16.59 5.19 -2.35
CA ASP A 133 -15.52 4.73 -1.47
C ASP A 133 -15.71 5.20 0.00
N GLY A 134 -16.85 5.83 0.31
CA GLY A 134 -17.22 6.20 1.68
C GLY A 134 -16.48 7.42 2.25
N TYR A 135 -15.87 8.27 1.41
CA TYR A 135 -15.23 9.51 1.86
C TYR A 135 -16.26 10.62 2.05
N THR A 136 -16.11 11.39 3.13
CA THR A 136 -16.97 12.57 3.37
C THR A 136 -16.51 13.77 2.58
N SER A 137 -15.19 13.90 2.39
CA SER A 137 -14.58 14.98 1.62
C SER A 137 -13.41 14.50 0.76
N TRP A 138 -13.04 15.32 -0.21
CA TRP A 138 -11.81 15.24 -0.98
C TRP A 138 -10.59 15.36 -0.06
N GLU A 139 -10.62 16.24 0.94
CA GLU A 139 -9.58 16.35 1.97
C GLU A 139 -9.39 15.02 2.71
N ASP A 140 -10.49 14.38 3.14
CA ASP A 140 -10.46 13.07 3.80
C ASP A 140 -9.84 11.99 2.91
N CYS A 141 -10.22 11.97 1.63
CA CYS A 141 -9.65 11.06 0.65
C CYS A 141 -8.15 11.29 0.48
N LEU A 142 -7.72 12.55 0.40
CA LEU A 142 -6.31 12.91 0.22
C LEU A 142 -5.48 12.53 1.45
N LEU A 143 -5.97 12.84 2.65
CA LEU A 143 -5.33 12.48 3.91
C LEU A 143 -5.25 10.97 4.10
N ASP A 144 -6.27 10.19 3.69
CA ASP A 144 -6.16 8.73 3.70
C ASP A 144 -5.05 8.23 2.77
N GLN A 145 -4.92 8.78 1.55
CA GLN A 145 -3.81 8.42 0.66
C GLN A 145 -2.43 8.78 1.23
N ILE A 146 -2.33 9.92 1.92
CA ILE A 146 -1.10 10.35 2.62
C ILE A 146 -0.74 9.35 3.73
N ILE A 147 -1.70 9.01 4.59
CA ILE A 147 -1.52 8.03 5.68
C ILE A 147 -1.22 6.64 5.11
N LYS A 148 -1.82 6.27 3.98
CA LYS A 148 -1.50 5.00 3.32
C LYS A 148 -0.05 4.95 2.90
N GLY A 149 0.49 6.05 2.33
CA GLY A 149 1.90 6.12 1.93
C GLY A 149 2.27 5.13 0.82
N SER A 150 1.33 4.79 -0.06
CA SER A 150 1.58 3.91 -1.22
C SER A 150 2.65 4.51 -2.13
N ASP A 151 3.65 3.72 -2.51
CA ASP A 151 4.76 4.15 -3.38
C ASP A 151 5.54 5.39 -2.89
N ASN A 152 5.46 5.71 -1.60
CA ASN A 152 6.14 6.87 -1.03
C ASN A 152 7.51 6.49 -0.45
N ALA A 153 8.58 7.16 -0.89
CA ALA A 153 9.94 6.86 -0.45
C ALA A 153 10.20 7.19 1.04
N LEU A 154 9.58 8.25 1.58
CA LEU A 154 9.65 8.55 3.02
C LEU A 154 8.95 7.44 3.82
N ALA A 155 7.76 7.02 3.42
CA ALA A 155 7.01 5.96 4.12
C ALA A 155 7.81 4.65 4.17
N ARG A 156 8.46 4.26 3.06
CA ARG A 156 9.36 3.10 3.01
C ARG A 156 10.60 3.26 3.88
N ALA A 157 11.25 4.43 3.83
CA ALA A 157 12.43 4.71 4.63
C ALA A 157 12.10 4.72 6.14
N ALA A 158 10.96 5.27 6.52
CA ALA A 158 10.45 5.27 7.88
C ALA A 158 10.11 3.85 8.37
N ALA A 159 9.41 3.06 7.56
CA ALA A 159 9.09 1.66 7.88
C ALA A 159 10.34 0.77 8.01
N THR A 160 11.45 1.12 7.37
CA THR A 160 12.75 0.45 7.54
C THR A 160 13.62 1.07 8.65
N GLY A 161 13.11 2.10 9.35
CA GLY A 161 13.79 2.76 10.47
C GLY A 161 14.90 3.73 10.07
N LYS A 162 14.94 4.17 8.80
CA LYS A 162 16.03 5.00 8.24
C LYS A 162 15.54 6.19 7.40
N PRO A 163 14.61 7.05 7.90
CA PRO A 163 14.24 8.26 7.18
C PRO A 163 15.43 9.23 7.11
N THR A 164 15.70 9.79 5.93
CA THR A 164 16.78 10.77 5.74
C THR A 164 16.23 12.20 5.81
N ALA A 165 17.07 13.16 6.20
CA ALA A 165 16.68 14.57 6.29
C ALA A 165 16.12 15.14 4.96
N HIS A 166 16.66 14.70 3.81
CA HIS A 166 16.16 15.16 2.51
C HIS A 166 14.76 14.62 2.19
N LEU A 167 14.41 13.41 2.65
CA LEU A 167 13.06 12.85 2.49
C LEU A 167 12.06 13.61 3.35
N LEU A 168 12.45 13.95 4.58
CA LEU A 168 11.62 14.76 5.48
C LEU A 168 11.35 16.16 4.89
N ALA A 169 12.38 16.82 4.34
CA ALA A 169 12.24 18.11 3.69
C ALA A 169 11.35 18.06 2.43
N ALA A 170 11.52 17.04 1.59
CA ALA A 170 10.67 16.86 0.41
C ALA A 170 9.22 16.55 0.79
N ALA A 171 9.00 15.75 1.84
CA ALA A 171 7.66 15.48 2.37
C ALA A 171 7.01 16.74 2.94
N ALA A 172 7.75 17.58 3.66
CA ALA A 172 7.24 18.86 4.17
C ALA A 172 6.72 19.74 3.03
N HIS A 173 7.50 19.88 1.96
CA HIS A 173 7.10 20.64 0.78
C HIS A 173 5.83 20.07 0.14
N ASP A 174 5.82 18.75 -0.12
CA ASP A 174 4.68 18.08 -0.75
C ASP A 174 3.40 18.20 0.10
N LEU A 175 3.49 18.09 1.43
CA LEU A 175 2.34 18.21 2.32
C LEU A 175 1.74 19.61 2.30
N ASP A 176 2.55 20.66 2.24
CA ASP A 176 2.04 22.03 2.08
C ASP A 176 1.36 22.24 0.72
N VAL A 177 1.85 21.58 -0.34
CA VAL A 177 1.21 21.59 -1.67
C VAL A 177 -0.10 20.80 -1.66
N LEU A 178 -0.13 19.63 -1.01
CA LEU A 178 -1.33 18.81 -0.87
C LEU A 178 -2.41 19.51 -0.04
N GLN A 179 -2.02 20.26 0.99
CA GLN A 179 -2.95 21.09 1.75
C GLN A 179 -3.60 22.16 0.85
N GLN A 180 -2.86 22.76 -0.09
CA GLN A 180 -3.45 23.69 -1.07
C GLN A 180 -4.38 22.97 -2.05
N LEU A 181 -4.07 21.71 -2.41
CA LEU A 181 -4.91 20.86 -3.26
C LEU A 181 -6.17 20.35 -2.55
N ALA A 182 -6.23 20.40 -1.22
CA ALA A 182 -7.41 20.07 -0.41
C ALA A 182 -8.46 21.19 -0.47
N VAL A 183 -8.82 21.62 -1.68
CA VAL A 183 -9.88 22.60 -1.93
C VAL A 183 -11.20 22.02 -1.46
N SER A 184 -11.95 22.80 -0.66
CA SER A 184 -13.28 22.38 -0.22
C SER A 184 -14.22 22.17 -1.42
N GLU A 185 -15.12 21.21 -1.31
CA GLU A 185 -16.07 20.89 -2.38
C GLU A 185 -17.03 22.05 -2.60
N HIS A 186 -17.31 22.84 -1.56
CA HIS A 186 -18.07 24.07 -1.69
C HIS A 186 -17.39 25.07 -2.62
N THR A 187 -16.09 25.32 -2.41
CA THR A 187 -15.29 26.18 -3.30
C THR A 187 -15.26 25.63 -4.72
N LEU A 188 -15.09 24.32 -4.87
CA LEU A 188 -15.06 23.69 -6.19
C LEU A 188 -16.41 23.79 -6.91
N ALA A 189 -17.51 23.57 -6.21
CA ALA A 189 -18.87 23.70 -6.75
C ALA A 189 -19.19 25.15 -7.14
N LEU A 190 -18.74 26.13 -6.36
CA LEU A 190 -18.82 27.54 -6.73
C LEU A 190 -18.07 27.82 -8.03
N TRP A 191 -16.82 27.39 -8.15
CA TRP A 191 -16.04 27.55 -9.39
C TRP A 191 -16.73 26.90 -10.60
N VAL A 192 -17.32 25.72 -10.42
CA VAL A 192 -18.08 25.03 -11.48
C VAL A 192 -19.32 25.83 -11.89
N LYS A 193 -20.09 26.35 -10.93
CA LYS A 193 -21.28 27.17 -11.19
C LYS A 193 -20.92 28.47 -11.90
N GLU A 194 -19.88 29.18 -11.46
CA GLU A 194 -19.44 30.45 -12.04
C GLU A 194 -18.90 30.29 -13.47
N THR A 195 -18.25 29.16 -13.74
CA THR A 195 -17.67 28.85 -15.07
C THR A 195 -18.71 28.27 -16.05
N SER A 196 -19.79 27.66 -15.55
CA SER A 196 -20.75 26.92 -16.37
C SER A 196 -22.07 27.67 -16.55
N TYR A 197 -22.49 27.87 -17.80
CA TYR A 197 -23.79 28.48 -18.09
C TYR A 197 -24.95 27.54 -17.74
N GLY A 198 -26.00 28.09 -17.12
CA GLY A 198 -27.24 27.36 -16.83
C GLY A 198 -27.25 26.53 -15.55
N VAL A 199 -26.19 26.58 -14.74
CA VAL A 199 -26.17 25.97 -13.41
C VAL A 199 -26.93 26.83 -12.41
N THR A 200 -27.96 26.25 -11.79
CA THR A 200 -28.84 26.96 -10.84
C THR A 200 -28.27 26.95 -9.41
N GLU A 201 -28.82 27.81 -8.54
CA GLU A 201 -28.51 27.78 -7.10
C GLU A 201 -28.93 26.44 -6.46
N GLU A 202 -30.02 25.84 -6.94
CA GLU A 202 -30.49 24.53 -6.50
C GLU A 202 -29.45 23.43 -6.78
N TRP A 203 -28.77 23.49 -7.93
CA TRP A 203 -27.66 22.58 -8.23
C TRP A 203 -26.52 22.75 -7.24
N LEU A 204 -26.17 23.99 -6.89
CA LEU A 204 -25.09 24.27 -5.93
C LEU A 204 -25.46 23.72 -4.54
N GLN A 205 -26.71 23.89 -4.10
CA GLN A 205 -27.20 23.31 -2.85
C GLN A 205 -27.15 21.77 -2.88
N ALA A 206 -27.56 21.15 -3.99
CA ALA A 206 -27.50 19.71 -4.17
C ALA A 206 -26.04 19.20 -4.15
N ALA A 207 -25.13 19.87 -4.85
CA ALA A 207 -23.70 19.54 -4.88
C ALA A 207 -23.08 19.60 -3.47
N ASN A 208 -23.39 20.65 -2.70
CA ASN A 208 -22.93 20.80 -1.31
C ASN A 208 -23.54 19.75 -0.35
N SER A 209 -24.69 19.16 -0.70
CA SER A 209 -25.34 18.15 0.13
C SER A 209 -24.72 16.76 -0.01
N MET A 210 -24.07 16.46 -1.15
CA MET A 210 -23.50 15.13 -1.43
C MET A 210 -22.25 14.80 -0.60
N THR A 211 -21.59 15.81 -0.04
CA THR A 211 -20.38 15.66 0.77
C THR A 211 -20.69 15.57 2.26
N ARG A 212 -21.94 15.80 2.65
CA ARG A 212 -22.34 15.56 4.02
C ARG A 212 -22.54 14.04 4.17
N PRO A 213 -21.82 13.37 5.09
CA PRO A 213 -22.08 11.97 5.34
C PRO A 213 -23.56 11.85 5.66
N ALA A 214 -24.27 10.97 4.94
CA ALA A 214 -25.61 10.59 5.32
C ALA A 214 -25.48 10.06 6.75
N ALA A 215 -25.84 10.89 7.73
CA ALA A 215 -25.83 10.51 9.14
C ALA A 215 -26.55 9.19 9.18
N SER A 216 -25.82 8.11 9.47
CA SER A 216 -26.31 6.76 9.24
C SER A 216 -27.60 6.62 10.04
N GLY A 217 -28.74 6.67 9.36
CA GLY A 217 -30.08 6.54 9.95
C GLY A 217 -30.36 5.14 10.47
N GLY A 218 -29.31 4.38 10.83
CA GLY A 218 -29.39 3.11 11.51
C GLY A 218 -29.71 3.36 12.98
N ASN A 219 -30.99 3.33 13.30
CA ASN A 219 -31.55 3.33 14.66
C ASN A 219 -31.24 1.99 15.38
N GLY A 220 -29.97 1.59 15.41
CA GLY A 220 -29.50 0.33 15.98
C GLY A 220 -28.40 0.59 17.00
N THR A 221 -28.79 0.61 18.28
CA THR A 221 -27.92 0.45 19.46
C THR A 221 -26.53 1.08 19.34
N SER A 222 -26.44 2.32 19.79
CA SER A 222 -25.20 3.01 20.15
C SER A 222 -24.41 2.20 21.20
N ASN A 223 -23.66 1.20 20.77
CA ASN A 223 -22.44 0.84 21.48
C ASN A 223 -21.52 2.06 21.33
N GLY A 224 -21.15 2.64 22.47
CA GLY A 224 -20.46 3.93 22.56
C GLY A 224 -19.45 4.09 21.44
N ALA A 225 -19.69 5.07 20.56
CA ALA A 225 -18.75 5.44 19.52
C ALA A 225 -17.46 5.81 20.23
N VAL A 226 -16.54 4.85 20.30
CA VAL A 226 -15.20 5.04 20.83
C VAL A 226 -14.61 6.13 19.96
N THR A 227 -14.53 7.35 20.49
CA THR A 227 -13.72 8.40 19.91
C THR A 227 -12.31 7.86 19.97
N GLY A 228 -11.88 7.18 18.91
CA GLY A 228 -10.53 6.65 18.82
C GLY A 228 -9.61 7.85 18.92
N ALA A 229 -8.92 8.04 20.03
CA ALA A 229 -7.90 9.07 20.09
C ALA A 229 -6.74 8.64 19.17
N VAL A 230 -5.99 9.62 18.66
CA VAL A 230 -4.69 9.31 18.04
C VAL A 230 -3.85 8.62 19.11
N PRO A 231 -3.29 7.42 18.84
CA PRO A 231 -2.48 6.72 19.82
C PRO A 231 -1.38 7.61 20.38
N GLU A 232 -1.27 7.69 21.70
CA GLU A 232 -0.30 8.56 22.39
C GLU A 232 1.15 8.23 21.98
N SER A 233 1.42 6.96 21.68
CA SER A 233 2.70 6.48 21.15
C SER A 233 3.10 7.13 19.82
N LEU A 234 2.15 7.60 19.02
CA LEU A 234 2.43 8.34 17.79
C LEU A 234 2.68 9.82 18.05
N LEU A 235 2.24 10.36 19.19
CA LEU A 235 2.40 11.76 19.55
C LEU A 235 3.74 12.02 20.26
N ASP A 236 4.29 11.05 20.99
CA ASP A 236 5.59 11.14 21.65
C ASP A 236 6.77 11.19 20.65
N SER A 237 7.40 12.36 20.49
CA SER A 237 8.46 12.61 19.50
C SER A 237 9.81 11.99 19.86
N GLY A 238 9.98 11.56 21.11
CA GLY A 238 11.23 10.94 21.58
C GLY A 238 11.30 9.43 21.37
N ALA A 239 10.16 8.76 21.11
CA ALA A 239 10.12 7.32 21.06
C ALA A 239 10.77 6.76 19.77
N PRO A 240 11.73 5.83 19.87
CA PRO A 240 12.26 5.14 18.69
C PRO A 240 11.17 4.26 18.05
N PRO A 241 11.25 3.99 16.74
CA PRO A 241 10.31 3.08 16.10
C PRO A 241 10.41 1.69 16.75
N PRO A 242 9.27 0.98 16.94
CA PRO A 242 9.27 -0.34 17.55
C PRO A 242 10.11 -1.33 16.72
N PRO A 243 10.68 -2.40 17.30
CA PRO A 243 11.48 -3.34 16.50
C PRO A 243 10.65 -4.04 15.40
N ALA A 244 9.42 -4.45 15.72
CA ALA A 244 8.46 -5.01 14.78
C ALA A 244 7.34 -3.99 14.47
N LEU A 245 6.63 -4.20 13.35
CA LEU A 245 5.42 -3.41 13.09
C LEU A 245 4.32 -3.71 14.11
N LEU A 246 3.59 -2.69 14.50
CA LEU A 246 2.39 -2.79 15.32
C LEU A 246 1.19 -3.20 14.47
N LYS A 247 0.10 -3.53 15.17
CA LYS A 247 -1.23 -3.75 14.58
C LYS A 247 -1.63 -2.54 13.73
N PRO A 248 -2.26 -2.71 12.56
CA PRO A 248 -2.85 -1.62 11.82
C PRO A 248 -3.79 -0.81 12.72
N LEU A 249 -3.83 0.51 12.54
CA LEU A 249 -4.79 1.33 13.25
C LEU A 249 -6.21 0.93 12.85
N SER A 250 -7.11 0.88 13.84
CA SER A 250 -8.55 0.75 13.59
C SER A 250 -9.06 1.91 12.76
N GLU A 251 -10.22 1.74 12.10
CA GLU A 251 -10.81 2.82 11.28
C GLU A 251 -11.08 4.08 12.12
N ALA A 252 -11.54 3.93 13.36
CA ALA A 252 -11.73 5.06 14.28
C ALA A 252 -10.42 5.80 14.59
N GLN A 253 -9.32 5.07 14.85
CA GLN A 253 -8.01 5.68 15.08
C GLN A 253 -7.44 6.34 13.82
N ARG A 254 -7.65 5.76 12.63
CA ARG A 254 -7.28 6.39 11.36
C ARG A 254 -8.08 7.66 11.09
N ALA A 255 -9.39 7.65 11.36
CA ALA A 255 -10.22 8.83 11.26
C ALA A 255 -9.74 9.95 12.20
N ALA A 256 -9.37 9.60 13.44
CA ALA A 256 -8.74 10.56 14.35
C ALA A 256 -7.38 11.08 13.87
N LEU A 257 -6.56 10.21 13.30
CA LEU A 257 -5.29 10.62 12.70
C LEU A 257 -5.53 11.61 11.56
N ARG A 258 -6.48 11.32 10.65
CA ARG A 258 -6.90 12.26 9.59
C ARG A 258 -7.37 13.59 10.17
N ALA A 259 -8.27 13.57 11.16
CA ALA A 259 -8.74 14.78 11.82
C ALA A 259 -7.62 15.60 12.47
N HIS A 260 -6.65 14.91 13.09
CA HIS A 260 -5.47 15.57 13.66
C HIS A 260 -4.59 16.22 12.59
N LEU A 261 -4.37 15.56 11.46
CA LEU A 261 -3.60 16.12 10.33
C LEU A 261 -4.32 17.35 9.74
N ALA A 262 -5.63 17.24 9.51
CA ALA A 262 -6.47 18.31 8.98
C ALA A 262 -6.51 19.55 9.89
N ALA A 263 -6.52 19.34 11.21
CA ALA A 263 -6.57 20.44 12.19
C ALA A 263 -5.29 21.29 12.25
N GLN A 264 -4.17 20.81 11.68
CA GLN A 264 -2.93 21.59 11.70
C GLN A 264 -2.98 22.76 10.70
N PRO A 265 -2.49 23.95 11.08
CA PRO A 265 -2.47 25.10 10.18
C PRO A 265 -1.57 24.86 8.96
N LYS A 266 -0.54 24.02 9.12
CA LYS A 266 0.34 23.57 8.03
C LYS A 266 0.53 22.07 8.11
N TRP A 267 0.24 21.36 7.02
CA TRP A 267 0.41 19.91 7.00
C TRP A 267 1.88 19.48 7.10
N SER A 268 2.82 20.31 6.67
CA SER A 268 4.26 20.08 6.87
C SER A 268 4.68 19.88 8.33
N GLN A 269 3.90 20.36 9.31
CA GLN A 269 4.18 20.14 10.73
C GLN A 269 3.98 18.67 11.15
N ASN A 270 3.29 17.87 10.33
CA ASN A 270 3.01 16.47 10.62
C ASN A 270 4.02 15.49 10.00
N VAL A 271 5.11 15.95 9.40
CA VAL A 271 6.08 15.06 8.74
C VAL A 271 6.63 14.01 9.72
N ASP A 272 7.00 14.43 10.94
CA ASP A 272 7.53 13.52 11.96
C ASP A 272 6.46 12.57 12.51
N LEU A 273 5.20 13.03 12.59
CA LEU A 273 4.06 12.18 12.96
C LEU A 273 3.84 11.09 11.91
N LEU A 274 3.84 11.44 10.61
CA LEU A 274 3.68 10.49 9.51
C LEU A 274 4.88 9.53 9.42
N ALA A 275 6.10 10.01 9.62
CA ALA A 275 7.28 9.15 9.69
C ALA A 275 7.18 8.15 10.85
N ARG A 276 6.74 8.58 12.04
CA ARG A 276 6.50 7.66 13.16
C ARG A 276 5.37 6.68 12.89
N TYR A 277 4.27 7.13 12.30
CA TYR A 277 3.18 6.25 11.87
C TYR A 277 3.68 5.16 10.91
N HIS A 278 4.42 5.54 9.88
CA HIS A 278 4.97 4.57 8.92
C HIS A 278 6.04 3.68 9.54
N GLY A 279 6.83 4.22 10.46
CA GLY A 279 7.74 3.46 11.29
C GLY A 279 7.02 2.43 12.13
N ALA A 280 5.92 2.76 12.78
CA ALA A 280 5.20 1.87 13.68
C ALA A 280 4.31 0.86 12.95
N HIS A 281 3.58 1.27 11.90
CA HIS A 281 2.53 0.45 11.28
C HIS A 281 2.88 -0.03 9.88
N GLY A 282 3.95 0.49 9.26
CA GLY A 282 4.36 0.18 7.88
C GLY A 282 3.80 1.16 6.86
N PHE A 283 3.69 0.73 5.60
CA PHE A 283 3.15 1.56 4.51
C PHE A 283 2.35 0.75 3.50
N GLY A 284 1.62 1.43 2.62
CA GLY A 284 0.76 0.85 1.60
C GLY A 284 -0.39 0.06 2.23
N LEU A 285 -0.66 -1.12 1.69
CA LEU A 285 -1.71 -2.00 2.22
C LEU A 285 -1.32 -2.63 3.58
N VAL A 286 -0.02 -2.77 3.86
CA VAL A 286 0.48 -3.39 5.09
C VAL A 286 0.20 -2.51 6.31
N SER A 287 0.12 -1.19 6.16
CA SER A 287 -0.26 -0.29 7.27
C SER A 287 -1.76 -0.25 7.54
N GLN A 288 -2.58 -0.63 6.55
CA GLN A 288 -4.02 -0.48 6.60
C GLN A 288 -4.76 -1.77 6.96
N HIS A 289 -4.20 -2.94 6.65
CA HIS A 289 -4.90 -4.22 6.81
C HIS A 289 -4.02 -5.26 7.48
N SER A 290 -4.62 -6.02 8.40
CA SER A 290 -3.98 -7.20 9.00
C SER A 290 -4.05 -8.41 8.06
N VAL A 291 -5.02 -8.40 7.14
CA VAL A 291 -5.30 -9.51 6.24
C VAL A 291 -5.18 -9.06 4.80
N LEU A 292 -4.38 -9.79 4.04
CA LEU A 292 -4.01 -9.51 2.67
C LEU A 292 -4.26 -10.73 1.80
N THR A 293 -4.45 -10.52 0.51
CA THR A 293 -4.52 -11.58 -0.50
C THR A 293 -3.54 -11.27 -1.61
N TRP A 294 -2.89 -12.30 -2.15
CA TRP A 294 -1.98 -12.17 -3.28
C TRP A 294 -2.66 -12.56 -4.59
N VAL A 295 -2.65 -11.64 -5.56
CA VAL A 295 -3.19 -11.83 -6.91
C VAL A 295 -2.21 -11.20 -7.93
N GLY A 296 -0.98 -11.73 -7.97
CA GLY A 296 0.17 -11.14 -8.66
C GLY A 296 0.72 -9.85 -8.02
N LYS A 297 -0.03 -9.28 -7.07
CA LYS A 297 0.36 -8.18 -6.18
C LYS A 297 -0.43 -8.29 -4.88
N LEU A 298 0.04 -7.60 -3.85
CA LEU A 298 -0.70 -7.45 -2.59
C LEU A 298 -2.03 -6.73 -2.84
N GLN A 299 -3.12 -7.28 -2.32
CA GLN A 299 -4.45 -6.69 -2.31
C GLN A 299 -5.04 -6.80 -0.91
N ALA A 300 -5.83 -5.81 -0.49
CA ALA A 300 -6.60 -5.88 0.74
C ALA A 300 -7.77 -6.85 0.57
N GLN A 301 -8.04 -7.68 1.58
CA GLN A 301 -9.12 -8.65 1.51
C GLN A 301 -10.50 -7.98 1.46
N ASP A 302 -10.69 -6.80 2.04
CA ASP A 302 -11.97 -6.06 2.03
C ASP A 302 -12.45 -5.73 0.61
N VAL A 303 -11.54 -5.68 -0.37
CA VAL A 303 -11.86 -5.51 -1.79
C VAL A 303 -12.51 -6.76 -2.39
N LEU A 304 -12.28 -7.92 -1.79
CA LEU A 304 -12.91 -9.18 -2.15
C LEU A 304 -14.18 -9.34 -1.34
N LYS A 305 -15.35 -9.18 -2.00
CA LYS A 305 -16.71 -9.44 -1.47
C LYS A 305 -16.91 -10.83 -0.82
N GLY A 306 -15.88 -11.67 -0.78
CA GLY A 306 -15.85 -12.99 -0.13
C GLY A 306 -15.58 -12.95 1.39
N ALA A 307 -15.18 -11.83 1.99
CA ALA A 307 -14.93 -11.74 3.44
C ALA A 307 -16.18 -12.07 4.29
N HIS A 308 -17.38 -11.66 3.87
CA HIS A 308 -18.63 -12.03 4.54
C HIS A 308 -18.93 -13.54 4.51
N ARG A 309 -18.36 -14.29 3.55
CA ARG A 309 -18.47 -15.76 3.56
C ARG A 309 -17.54 -16.39 4.61
N LEU A 310 -16.41 -15.76 4.90
CA LEU A 310 -15.47 -16.20 5.93
C LEU A 310 -16.02 -16.05 7.35
N GLU A 311 -16.60 -14.89 7.68
CA GLU A 311 -17.23 -14.69 9.00
C GLU A 311 -18.43 -15.64 9.23
N ALA A 312 -19.27 -15.82 8.21
CA ALA A 312 -20.44 -16.68 8.31
C ALA A 312 -20.06 -18.16 8.53
N ALA A 313 -19.08 -18.69 7.78
CA ALA A 313 -18.66 -20.07 7.95
C ALA A 313 -17.69 -20.30 9.12
N ALA A 314 -17.08 -19.26 9.65
CA ALA A 314 -16.28 -19.36 10.87
C ALA A 314 -17.13 -19.36 12.16
N SER A 315 -18.37 -18.83 12.11
CA SER A 315 -19.37 -18.99 13.18
C SER A 315 -19.83 -20.46 13.37
N HIS A 316 -19.49 -21.35 12.44
CA HIS A 316 -19.96 -22.72 12.40
C HIS A 316 -18.89 -23.79 12.70
N MET A 317 -17.61 -23.44 12.81
CA MET A 317 -16.54 -24.38 13.11
C MET A 317 -15.66 -23.86 14.25
N HIS A 318 -15.96 -24.29 15.47
CA HIS A 318 -15.06 -24.13 16.61
C HIS A 318 -14.04 -25.27 16.59
N ILE A 319 -12.79 -24.94 16.27
CA ILE A 319 -11.68 -25.85 16.53
C ILE A 319 -11.51 -25.89 18.03
N SER A 320 -11.67 -27.06 18.62
CA SER A 320 -11.40 -27.26 20.04
C SER A 320 -9.95 -26.90 20.33
N ALA A 321 -9.71 -26.14 21.40
CA ALA A 321 -8.37 -25.83 21.88
C ALA A 321 -7.54 -27.08 22.24
N ASN A 322 -8.18 -28.26 22.32
CA ASN A 322 -7.53 -29.54 22.58
C ASN A 322 -7.02 -30.26 21.32
N ASN A 323 -7.12 -29.65 20.13
CA ASN A 323 -6.69 -30.28 18.89
C ASN A 323 -5.16 -30.23 18.76
N ALA A 324 -4.49 -31.37 18.57
CA ALA A 324 -3.03 -31.44 18.44
C ALA A 324 -2.47 -30.57 17.29
N ALA A 325 -3.23 -30.37 16.21
CA ALA A 325 -2.83 -29.48 15.12
C ALA A 325 -2.85 -28.00 15.52
N TYR A 326 -3.73 -27.62 16.45
CA TYR A 326 -3.73 -26.27 17.03
C TYR A 326 -2.46 -26.03 17.84
N ASP A 327 -2.06 -26.99 18.69
CA ASP A 327 -0.84 -26.89 19.49
C ASP A 327 0.41 -26.73 18.61
N VAL A 328 0.54 -27.55 17.56
CA VAL A 328 1.66 -27.45 16.60
C VAL A 328 1.69 -26.11 15.89
N LEU A 329 0.53 -25.56 15.54
CA LEU A 329 0.42 -24.23 14.93
C LEU A 329 0.86 -23.13 15.91
N VAL A 330 0.38 -23.18 17.15
CA VAL A 330 0.73 -22.22 18.20
C VAL A 330 2.22 -22.28 18.53
N GLU A 331 2.81 -23.47 18.59
CA GLU A 331 4.25 -23.66 18.80
C GLU A 331 5.05 -23.06 17.63
N GLY A 332 4.71 -23.41 16.39
CA GLY A 332 5.40 -22.88 15.20
C GLY A 332 5.30 -21.35 15.11
N LEU A 333 4.13 -20.79 15.42
CA LEU A 333 3.93 -19.35 15.47
C LEU A 333 4.73 -18.70 16.60
N THR A 334 4.73 -19.28 17.79
CA THR A 334 5.49 -18.79 18.95
C THR A 334 6.98 -18.75 18.62
N ALA A 335 7.52 -19.83 18.05
CA ALA A 335 8.90 -19.90 17.57
C ALA A 335 9.19 -18.83 16.51
N PHE A 336 8.28 -18.63 15.55
CA PHE A 336 8.42 -17.59 14.55
C PHE A 336 8.44 -16.19 15.18
N LEU A 337 7.53 -15.87 16.10
CA LEU A 337 7.45 -14.56 16.75
C LEU A 337 8.67 -14.26 17.64
N GLN A 338 9.27 -15.27 18.26
CA GLN A 338 10.50 -15.16 19.05
C GLN A 338 11.76 -15.00 18.19
N GLN A 339 11.72 -15.40 16.92
CA GLN A 339 12.87 -15.33 16.01
C GLN A 339 13.38 -13.89 15.86
N ASP A 340 14.67 -13.67 16.03
CA ASP A 340 15.31 -12.39 15.72
C ASP A 340 15.37 -12.19 14.20
N LEU A 341 14.63 -11.20 13.69
CA LEU A 341 14.57 -10.89 12.25
C LEU A 341 15.92 -10.43 11.68
N SER A 342 16.85 -9.99 12.53
CA SER A 342 18.21 -9.64 12.09
C SER A 342 19.07 -10.86 11.77
N GLN A 343 18.69 -12.03 12.28
CA GLN A 343 19.35 -13.29 12.02
C GLN A 343 18.75 -13.94 10.77
N SER A 344 19.61 -14.34 9.83
CA SER A 344 19.23 -15.03 8.59
C SER A 344 18.86 -16.50 8.84
N ALA A 345 18.06 -16.77 9.87
CA ALA A 345 17.52 -18.10 10.12
C ALA A 345 16.28 -18.34 9.25
N ALA A 346 16.12 -19.57 8.77
CA ALA A 346 14.92 -19.97 8.05
C ALA A 346 13.73 -19.97 9.02
N PRO A 347 12.57 -19.40 8.63
CA PRO A 347 11.40 -19.36 9.48
C PRO A 347 10.78 -20.76 9.65
N PRO A 348 10.17 -21.09 10.79
CA PRO A 348 9.63 -22.41 11.07
C PRO A 348 8.32 -22.62 10.30
N HIS A 349 8.40 -23.10 9.06
CA HIS A 349 7.22 -23.41 8.25
C HIS A 349 6.42 -24.57 8.86
N VAL A 350 5.08 -24.50 8.78
CA VAL A 350 4.19 -25.54 9.31
C VAL A 350 3.30 -26.10 8.20
N ALA A 351 3.16 -27.43 8.16
CA ALA A 351 2.29 -28.15 7.25
C ALA A 351 1.16 -28.85 8.03
N LEU A 352 -0.09 -28.57 7.66
CA LEU A 352 -1.26 -29.27 8.16
C LEU A 352 -1.75 -30.28 7.12
N CYS A 353 -1.93 -31.52 7.54
CA CYS A 353 -2.32 -32.67 6.71
C CYS A 353 -3.68 -33.21 7.17
N GLY A 354 -4.37 -33.97 6.30
CA GLY A 354 -5.47 -34.84 6.73
C GLY A 354 -6.91 -34.33 6.60
N CYS A 355 -7.18 -33.14 6.03
CA CYS A 355 -8.59 -32.74 5.82
C CYS A 355 -8.81 -31.91 4.54
N PRO A 356 -9.82 -32.24 3.71
CA PRO A 356 -10.30 -31.36 2.63
C PRO A 356 -10.79 -30.00 3.14
N ALA A 357 -11.26 -29.94 4.40
CA ALA A 357 -11.65 -28.72 5.12
C ALA A 357 -10.46 -28.01 5.83
N ALA A 358 -9.24 -28.57 5.82
CA ALA A 358 -8.02 -27.90 6.29
C ALA A 358 -7.75 -26.56 5.55
N ARG A 359 -8.29 -26.43 4.32
CA ARG A 359 -8.31 -25.18 3.53
C ARG A 359 -9.02 -24.03 4.24
N TRP A 360 -10.04 -24.35 5.02
CA TRP A 360 -10.90 -23.39 5.72
C TRP A 360 -10.42 -23.14 7.15
N LEU A 361 -9.97 -24.20 7.83
CA LEU A 361 -9.49 -24.19 9.21
C LEU A 361 -8.28 -23.25 9.42
N MET A 362 -7.29 -23.33 8.52
CA MET A 362 -6.12 -22.45 8.49
C MET A 362 -6.49 -20.98 8.27
N THR A 363 -7.52 -20.77 7.47
CA THR A 363 -8.03 -19.45 7.13
C THR A 363 -8.88 -18.89 8.28
N CYS A 364 -9.56 -19.71 9.08
CA CYS A 364 -10.37 -19.24 10.21
C CYS A 364 -9.53 -18.92 11.45
N LEU A 365 -8.58 -19.79 11.80
CA LEU A 365 -7.70 -19.61 12.98
C LEU A 365 -6.86 -18.36 12.95
N VAL A 366 -6.29 -18.08 11.78
CA VAL A 366 -5.35 -16.98 11.61
C VAL A 366 -6.08 -15.63 11.41
N LEU A 367 -7.35 -15.66 11.00
CA LEU A 367 -8.13 -14.46 10.67
C LEU A 367 -9.08 -13.97 11.78
N GLN A 368 -9.47 -14.80 12.75
CA GLN A 368 -10.53 -14.44 13.69
C GLN A 368 -10.07 -14.00 15.09
N GLY A 369 -9.00 -13.22 15.20
CA GLY A 369 -8.72 -12.43 16.41
C GLY A 369 -8.32 -13.21 17.67
N GLY A 370 -8.14 -14.53 17.58
CA GLY A 370 -7.70 -15.38 18.69
C GLY A 370 -6.20 -15.67 18.73
N LEU A 371 -5.43 -15.25 17.72
CA LEU A 371 -3.99 -15.50 17.67
C LEU A 371 -3.25 -14.79 18.82
N GLU A 372 -3.67 -13.56 19.13
CA GLU A 372 -3.12 -12.77 20.23
C GLU A 372 -3.35 -13.46 21.60
N SER A 373 -4.47 -14.16 21.77
CA SER A 373 -4.78 -14.93 22.99
C SER A 373 -4.18 -16.33 23.01
N ALA A 374 -3.81 -16.87 21.85
CA ALA A 374 -3.24 -18.21 21.71
C ALA A 374 -1.75 -18.24 22.06
N VAL A 375 -1.03 -17.14 21.80
CA VAL A 375 0.40 -17.02 22.11
C VAL A 375 0.61 -16.58 23.56
N PRO A 376 1.79 -16.85 24.14
CA PRO A 376 2.17 -16.28 25.43
C PRO A 376 1.98 -14.75 25.46
N ALA A 377 1.51 -14.21 26.59
CA ALA A 377 1.17 -12.78 26.73
C ALA A 377 2.33 -11.83 26.37
N GLU A 378 3.56 -12.27 26.58
CA GLU A 378 4.79 -11.54 26.20
C GLU A 378 4.96 -11.35 24.68
N LEU A 379 4.34 -12.21 23.86
CA LEU A 379 4.34 -12.14 22.40
C LEU A 379 3.07 -11.53 21.83
N ALA A 380 2.06 -11.22 22.65
CA ALA A 380 0.77 -10.72 22.18
C ALA A 380 0.91 -9.45 21.33
N ALA A 381 1.81 -8.53 21.70
CA ALA A 381 2.08 -7.33 20.92
C ALA A 381 2.70 -7.63 19.53
N ALA A 382 3.60 -8.62 19.46
CA ALA A 382 4.20 -9.05 18.20
C ALA A 382 3.18 -9.79 17.31
N ALA A 383 2.32 -10.61 17.93
CA ALA A 383 1.21 -11.28 17.26
C ALA A 383 0.18 -10.29 16.71
N ALA A 384 -0.13 -9.23 17.46
CA ALA A 384 -1.01 -8.15 17.00
C ALA A 384 -0.44 -7.42 15.75
N GLY A 385 0.89 -7.37 15.65
CA GLY A 385 1.65 -6.83 14.52
C GLY A 385 1.76 -7.76 13.30
N LEU A 386 1.23 -8.97 13.38
CA LEU A 386 1.31 -9.96 12.31
C LEU A 386 0.42 -9.58 11.12
N ARG A 387 0.82 -10.00 9.93
CA ARG A 387 0.06 -9.85 8.69
C ARG A 387 -0.23 -11.20 8.11
N VAL A 388 -1.51 -11.48 7.89
CA VAL A 388 -1.97 -12.73 7.31
C VAL A 388 -2.10 -12.52 5.82
N LEU A 389 -1.49 -13.40 5.03
CA LEU A 389 -1.53 -13.33 3.59
C LEU A 389 -2.09 -14.61 3.02
N LEU A 390 -3.20 -14.51 2.29
CA LEU A 390 -3.80 -15.62 1.58
C LEU A 390 -3.19 -15.73 0.19
N LEU A 391 -2.59 -16.87 -0.12
CA LEU A 391 -2.09 -17.19 -1.46
C LEU A 391 -2.99 -18.26 -2.10
N PRO A 392 -3.81 -17.87 -3.11
CA PRO A 392 -4.61 -18.84 -3.85
C PRO A 392 -3.74 -19.90 -4.56
N ALA A 393 -4.25 -21.13 -4.67
CA ALA A 393 -3.57 -22.22 -5.37
C ALA A 393 -3.18 -21.84 -6.82
N THR A 394 -4.05 -21.06 -7.48
CA THR A 394 -3.84 -20.57 -8.85
C THR A 394 -2.71 -19.56 -8.98
N GLN A 395 -2.14 -19.08 -7.87
CA GLN A 395 -1.06 -18.11 -7.81
C GLN A 395 0.23 -18.69 -7.24
N ILE A 396 0.32 -20.00 -7.00
CA ILE A 396 1.53 -20.64 -6.45
C ILE A 396 2.78 -20.37 -7.31
N SER A 397 2.62 -20.30 -8.63
CA SER A 397 3.73 -19.96 -9.55
C SER A 397 4.34 -18.57 -9.33
N SER A 398 3.63 -17.67 -8.63
CA SER A 398 4.10 -16.31 -8.29
C SER A 398 4.77 -16.22 -6.91
N LEU A 399 5.05 -17.36 -6.25
CA LEU A 399 5.77 -17.40 -4.98
C LEU A 399 7.09 -16.61 -4.97
N PRO A 400 7.92 -16.63 -6.04
CA PRO A 400 9.15 -15.83 -6.04
C PRO A 400 8.89 -14.31 -5.96
N GLU A 401 7.88 -13.84 -6.68
CA GLU A 401 7.47 -12.43 -6.70
C GLU A 401 6.88 -12.01 -5.35
N LEU A 402 6.08 -12.90 -4.74
CA LEU A 402 5.54 -12.72 -3.40
C LEU A 402 6.68 -12.59 -2.38
N ALA A 403 7.60 -13.56 -2.31
CA ALA A 403 8.73 -13.53 -1.39
C ALA A 403 9.59 -12.27 -1.57
N TRP A 404 9.86 -11.87 -2.81
CA TRP A 404 10.54 -10.61 -3.09
C TRP A 404 9.76 -9.43 -2.50
N SER A 405 8.43 -9.37 -2.71
CA SER A 405 7.58 -8.32 -2.15
C SER A 405 7.58 -8.30 -0.62
N LEU A 406 7.58 -9.46 0.05
CA LEU A 406 7.61 -9.55 1.52
C LEU A 406 8.96 -9.14 2.10
N SER A 407 10.06 -9.43 1.40
CA SER A 407 11.41 -9.02 1.81
C SER A 407 11.62 -7.50 1.79
N GLN A 408 10.80 -6.75 1.04
CA GLN A 408 10.82 -5.28 1.07
C GLN A 408 10.28 -4.68 2.39
N GLN A 409 9.71 -5.52 3.27
CA GLN A 409 9.10 -5.12 4.54
C GLN A 409 9.76 -5.84 5.73
N PRO A 410 11.07 -5.65 5.98
CA PRO A 410 11.85 -6.50 6.90
C PRO A 410 11.37 -6.46 8.36
N ARG A 411 10.60 -5.44 8.76
CA ARG A 411 10.04 -5.31 10.12
C ARG A 411 8.61 -5.84 10.25
N ALA A 412 7.95 -6.14 9.12
CA ALA A 412 6.64 -6.77 9.11
C ALA A 412 6.81 -8.29 9.21
N ARG A 413 6.00 -8.95 10.04
CA ARG A 413 5.93 -10.42 10.07
C ARG A 413 4.71 -10.89 9.30
N PHE A 414 4.93 -11.80 8.36
CA PHE A 414 3.88 -12.36 7.53
C PHE A 414 3.64 -13.83 7.86
N VAL A 415 2.38 -14.23 7.84
CA VAL A 415 1.97 -15.63 7.80
C VAL A 415 1.28 -15.85 6.47
N VAL A 416 1.95 -16.56 5.58
CA VAL A 416 1.49 -16.87 4.24
C VAL A 416 0.76 -18.20 4.27
N ILE A 417 -0.54 -18.16 4.05
CA ILE A 417 -1.40 -19.34 4.00
C ILE A 417 -1.52 -19.77 2.55
N VAL A 418 -1.07 -21.00 2.26
CA VAL A 418 -1.15 -21.60 0.94
C VAL A 418 -2.01 -22.85 0.98
N ASN A 419 -3.03 -22.85 0.12
CA ASN A 419 -3.91 -23.99 -0.06
C ASN A 419 -3.53 -24.73 -1.33
N GLY A 420 -3.22 -26.03 -1.24
CA GLY A 420 -3.05 -26.88 -2.41
C GLY A 420 -1.68 -26.78 -3.11
N LEU A 421 -0.60 -26.76 -2.34
CA LEU A 421 0.78 -26.92 -2.87
C LEU A 421 0.97 -28.22 -3.67
N GLU A 422 0.06 -29.18 -3.51
CA GLU A 422 -0.03 -30.44 -4.25
C GLU A 422 -0.55 -30.31 -5.70
N SER A 423 -1.20 -29.19 -6.06
CA SER A 423 -1.96 -29.06 -7.31
C SER A 423 -1.20 -28.45 -8.50
N GLY A 424 0.12 -28.25 -8.38
CA GLY A 424 0.96 -27.60 -9.39
C GLY A 424 2.06 -28.47 -10.01
N ASN A 425 2.85 -27.89 -10.92
CA ASN A 425 4.06 -28.50 -11.47
C ASN A 425 5.06 -28.85 -10.34
N SER A 426 5.81 -29.94 -10.55
CA SER A 426 6.90 -30.50 -9.71
C SER A 426 6.99 -29.94 -8.28
N THR A 427 6.48 -30.68 -7.30
CA THR A 427 6.66 -30.38 -5.86
C THR A 427 8.13 -30.22 -5.47
N ALA A 428 9.06 -30.80 -6.23
CA ALA A 428 10.49 -30.62 -6.06
C ALA A 428 10.95 -29.18 -6.37
N ASP A 429 10.32 -28.49 -7.32
CA ASP A 429 10.66 -27.11 -7.68
C ASP A 429 10.24 -26.16 -6.56
N HIS A 430 9.04 -26.38 -5.98
CA HIS A 430 8.60 -25.65 -4.79
C HIS A 430 9.51 -25.92 -3.59
N ALA A 431 9.94 -27.18 -3.41
CA ALA A 431 10.87 -27.53 -2.34
C ALA A 431 12.21 -26.81 -2.49
N ALA A 432 12.82 -26.86 -3.68
CA ALA A 432 14.09 -26.22 -3.98
C ALA A 432 14.02 -24.69 -3.78
N MET A 433 12.89 -24.08 -4.18
CA MET A 433 12.63 -22.67 -3.98
C MET A 433 12.51 -22.33 -2.48
N LEU A 434 11.69 -23.05 -1.72
CA LEU A 434 11.50 -22.75 -0.28
C LEU A 434 12.77 -23.07 0.55
N SER A 435 13.57 -24.05 0.13
CA SER A 435 14.79 -24.46 0.84
C SER A 435 16.04 -23.62 0.53
N GLY A 436 15.96 -22.61 -0.35
CA GLY A 436 17.13 -21.79 -0.66
C GLY A 436 18.04 -22.30 -1.79
N PHE A 437 17.69 -23.42 -2.44
CA PHE A 437 18.65 -24.22 -3.22
C PHE A 437 19.11 -23.54 -4.53
N ASP A 438 18.27 -22.68 -5.11
CA ASP A 438 18.55 -21.98 -6.39
C ASP A 438 19.00 -20.52 -6.22
N GLY A 439 19.51 -20.15 -5.03
CA GLY A 439 19.90 -18.76 -4.72
C GLY A 439 18.73 -17.83 -4.45
N PHE A 440 17.50 -18.31 -4.64
CA PHE A 440 16.30 -17.71 -4.07
C PHE A 440 16.17 -18.18 -2.62
N SER A 441 16.07 -17.27 -1.66
CA SER A 441 15.79 -17.61 -0.25
C SER A 441 14.45 -17.06 0.16
N TRP A 442 13.66 -17.89 0.84
CA TRP A 442 12.42 -17.43 1.45
C TRP A 442 12.74 -16.42 2.57
N PRO A 443 12.03 -15.28 2.66
CA PRO A 443 12.43 -14.22 3.55
C PRO A 443 12.15 -14.59 5.02
N SER A 444 13.09 -14.29 5.91
CA SER A 444 13.03 -14.64 7.34
C SER A 444 11.84 -14.02 8.08
N ASN A 445 11.23 -12.97 7.51
CA ASN A 445 10.07 -12.29 8.06
C ASN A 445 8.73 -12.88 7.58
N ALA A 446 8.72 -14.02 6.88
CA ALA A 446 7.51 -14.67 6.41
C ALA A 446 7.48 -16.16 6.78
N MET A 447 6.49 -16.58 7.56
CA MET A 447 6.21 -17.99 7.83
C MET A 447 5.23 -18.53 6.79
N LEU A 448 5.46 -19.74 6.30
CA LEU A 448 4.55 -20.46 5.41
C LEU A 448 3.70 -21.43 6.23
N LEU A 449 2.39 -21.34 6.04
CA LEU A 449 1.42 -22.33 6.51
C LEU A 449 0.81 -23.01 5.29
N ALA A 450 1.06 -24.30 5.14
CA ALA A 450 0.56 -25.09 4.02
C ALA A 450 -0.49 -26.11 4.45
N GLY A 451 -1.63 -26.13 3.75
CA GLY A 451 -2.65 -27.16 3.90
C GLY A 451 -2.55 -28.23 2.81
N PHE A 452 -2.57 -29.50 3.20
CA PHE A 452 -2.55 -30.67 2.32
C PHE A 452 -3.81 -31.52 2.54
N ALA A 453 -4.40 -32.02 1.46
CA ALA A 453 -5.64 -32.79 1.55
C ALA A 453 -5.46 -34.17 2.21
N SER A 454 -4.27 -34.76 2.08
CA SER A 454 -3.93 -36.05 2.68
C SER A 454 -2.60 -35.95 3.42
N LYS A 455 -1.48 -36.21 2.75
CA LYS A 455 -0.13 -36.13 3.31
C LYS A 455 0.72 -35.13 2.56
N ALA A 456 1.61 -34.45 3.27
CA ALA A 456 2.60 -33.60 2.65
C ALA A 456 3.54 -34.44 1.74
N PRO A 457 3.86 -33.96 0.52
CA PRO A 457 4.85 -34.59 -0.35
C PRO A 457 6.21 -34.72 0.33
N ILE A 458 6.88 -35.88 0.20
CA ILE A 458 8.21 -36.16 0.78
C ILE A 458 9.25 -35.10 0.38
N ALA A 459 9.16 -34.57 -0.84
CA ALA A 459 10.04 -33.52 -1.32
C ALA A 459 10.04 -32.25 -0.44
N LEU A 460 8.94 -32.00 0.29
CA LEU A 460 8.77 -30.83 1.15
C LEU A 460 9.16 -31.08 2.62
N PHE A 461 9.60 -32.29 2.98
CA PHE A 461 9.91 -32.62 4.39
C PHE A 461 11.04 -31.79 4.97
N ASN A 462 12.00 -31.35 4.15
CA ASN A 462 13.08 -30.48 4.59
C ASN A 462 12.69 -28.99 4.67
N VAL A 463 11.51 -28.64 4.19
CA VAL A 463 11.01 -27.25 4.17
C VAL A 463 10.22 -26.94 5.43
N PHE A 464 9.40 -27.87 5.89
CA PHE A 464 8.55 -27.67 7.06
C PHE A 464 9.22 -28.20 8.32
N ALA A 465 9.23 -27.35 9.36
CA ALA A 465 9.75 -27.72 10.67
C ALA A 465 8.82 -28.69 11.40
N SER A 466 7.51 -28.55 11.16
CA SER A 466 6.47 -29.35 11.83
C SER A 466 5.41 -29.83 10.85
N PHE A 467 4.95 -31.07 11.08
CA PHE A 467 3.85 -31.72 10.38
C PHE A 467 2.84 -32.19 11.42
N THR A 468 1.56 -32.00 11.13
CA THR A 468 0.47 -32.53 11.96
C THR A 468 -0.64 -33.04 11.07
N GLU A 469 -1.16 -34.23 11.38
CA GLU A 469 -2.35 -34.80 10.73
C GLU A 469 -3.55 -34.41 11.58
N VAL A 470 -4.58 -33.84 10.95
CA VAL A 470 -5.86 -33.54 11.60
C VAL A 470 -6.70 -34.80 11.51
N ASP A 471 -6.96 -35.45 12.66
CA ASP A 471 -7.82 -36.62 12.72
C ASP A 471 -9.29 -36.21 12.47
N GLU A 472 -9.91 -36.80 11.44
CA GLU A 472 -11.33 -36.53 11.08
C GLU A 472 -12.32 -37.13 12.09
N ASP A 473 -11.87 -38.06 12.96
CA ASP A 473 -12.71 -38.82 13.88
C ASP A 473 -12.99 -38.11 15.23
N GLU A 474 -12.48 -36.89 15.44
CA GLU A 474 -12.67 -36.11 16.70
C GLU A 474 -13.70 -34.96 16.60
N GLU A 475 -14.39 -34.79 15.46
CA GLU A 475 -15.60 -33.93 15.33
C GLU A 475 -16.88 -34.67 15.76
#